data_AF-A0A976FD66-F1
#
_entry.id   AF-A0A976FD66-F1
#
_cell.length_a   1.000
_cell.length_b   1.000
_cell.length_c   1.000
_cell.angle_alpha   90.00
_cell.angle_beta   90.00
_cell.angle_gamma   90.00
#
_symmetry.space_group_name_H-M   'P 1'
#
loop_
_entity.id
_entity.type
_entity.pdbx_description
1 polymer ?
#
loop_
_entity_poly.entity_id
_entity_poly.type
_entity_poly.pdbx_seq_one_letter_code
_entity_poly.pdbx_strand_id
1 'polypeptide(L)'
;MEEMTLATFLSDRDAAEHSLTLAGLLMFRNEIKEDSREAILTLKKGDIRPVMITGDNAMTGYYIARAGGLVDEGAQIILGDRDRRKDWRYRRLEICRDTADLFI
;
A
#
# COMPACT_ATOMS: atom_id res chain seq x y z
N MET A 1 34.24 24.17 11.04
CA MET A 1 33.46 23.04 11.53
C MET A 1 33.27 23.28 13.01
N GLU A 2 32.04 23.56 13.41
CA GLU A 2 31.69 23.77 14.82
C GLU A 2 31.81 22.42 15.52
N GLU A 3 32.70 22.31 16.51
CA GLU A 3 32.77 21.11 17.33
C GLU A 3 31.54 21.07 18.22
N MET A 4 30.67 20.09 17.95
CA MET A 4 29.49 19.84 18.75
C MET A 4 29.90 19.07 20.01
N THR A 5 29.53 19.57 21.19
CA THR A 5 29.91 18.91 22.44
C THR A 5 29.17 17.58 22.59
N LEU A 6 29.84 16.56 23.14
CA LEU A 6 29.25 15.25 23.41
C LEU A 6 28.00 15.36 24.32
N ALA A 7 28.02 16.33 25.25
CA ALA A 7 26.88 16.60 26.12
C ALA A 7 25.66 17.09 25.34
N THR A 8 25.84 18.01 24.38
CA THR A 8 24.78 18.49 23.49
C THR A 8 24.26 17.36 22.58
N PHE A 9 25.15 16.54 22.02
CA PHE A 9 24.75 15.42 21.16
C PHE A 9 23.88 14.38 21.91
N LEU A 10 24.20 14.11 23.18
CA LEU A 10 23.47 13.12 23.97
C LEU A 10 22.18 13.65 24.60
N SER A 11 21.99 14.98 24.66
CA SER A 11 20.86 15.60 25.35
C SER A 11 19.82 16.23 24.42
N ASP A 12 20.14 16.42 23.13
CA ASP A 12 19.25 16.99 22.13
C ASP A 12 19.11 16.08 20.91
N ARG A 13 17.87 15.63 20.67
CA ARG A 13 17.54 14.69 19.59
C ARG A 13 17.78 15.29 18.21
N ASP A 14 17.40 16.54 18.01
CA ASP A 14 17.52 17.19 16.69
C ASP A 14 18.98 17.32 16.28
N ALA A 15 19.83 17.57 17.27
CA ALA A 15 21.26 17.70 17.08
C ALA A 15 21.94 16.35 16.81
N ALA A 16 21.43 15.24 17.37
CA ALA A 16 21.86 13.89 17.04
C ALA A 16 21.36 13.40 15.67
N GLU A 17 20.19 13.87 15.22
CA GLU A 17 19.58 13.51 13.92
C GLU A 17 20.06 14.40 12.76
N HIS A 18 20.95 15.37 13.03
CA HIS A 18 21.49 16.30 12.03
C HIS A 18 22.66 15.71 11.21
N SER A 19 22.77 16.10 9.92
CA SER A 19 23.91 15.77 9.04
C SER A 19 24.24 14.27 8.91
N LEU A 20 23.23 13.39 8.96
CA LEU A 20 23.41 11.95 8.81
C LEU A 20 23.77 11.56 7.36
N THR A 21 24.54 10.47 7.21
CA THR A 21 24.78 9.83 5.91
C THR A 21 23.84 8.64 5.74
N LEU A 22 23.17 8.55 4.59
CA LEU A 22 22.32 7.40 4.26
C LEU A 22 23.17 6.12 4.14
N ALA A 23 22.96 5.16 5.04
CA ALA A 23 23.68 3.88 5.02
C ALA A 23 23.04 2.84 4.07
N GLY A 24 21.72 2.86 3.93
CA GLY A 24 20.98 1.90 3.10
C GLY A 24 19.49 1.84 3.43
N LEU A 25 18.76 0.95 2.75
CA LEU A 25 17.33 0.71 2.97
C LEU A 25 17.10 -0.72 3.47
N LEU A 26 16.20 -0.87 4.44
CA LEU A 26 15.67 -2.16 4.86
C LEU A 26 14.24 -2.26 4.36
N MET A 27 13.97 -3.26 3.51
CA MET A 27 12.66 -3.45 2.88
C MET A 27 11.92 -4.61 3.53
N PHE A 28 10.77 -4.32 4.11
CA PHE A 28 9.83 -5.32 4.61
C PHE A 28 8.65 -5.42 3.65
N ARG A 29 8.18 -6.65 3.41
CA ARG A 29 7.02 -6.91 2.57
C ARG A 29 6.09 -7.89 3.26
N ASN A 30 4.80 -7.68 3.08
CA ASN A 30 3.80 -8.69 3.40
C ASN A 30 3.74 -9.68 2.24
N GLU A 31 3.94 -10.96 2.53
CA GLU A 31 3.79 -12.02 1.55
C GLU A 31 2.38 -12.59 1.62
N ILE A 32 1.78 -12.78 0.45
CA ILE A 32 0.53 -13.53 0.35
C ILE A 32 0.85 -15.01 0.59
N LYS A 33 -0.09 -15.76 1.18
CA LYS A 33 0.09 -17.22 1.32
C LYS A 33 0.22 -17.84 -0.07
N GLU A 34 1.07 -18.85 -0.18
CA GLU A 34 1.45 -19.50 -1.44
C GLU A 34 0.24 -20.05 -2.21
N ASP A 35 -0.78 -20.52 -1.50
CA ASP A 35 -2.01 -21.13 -2.03
C ASP A 35 -3.11 -20.11 -2.40
N SER A 36 -3.00 -18.86 -1.95
CA SER A 36 -4.08 -17.87 -2.08
C SER A 36 -4.40 -17.55 -3.54
N ARG A 37 -3.39 -17.49 -4.40
CA ARG A 37 -3.58 -17.20 -5.83
C ARG A 37 -4.39 -18.32 -6.51
N GLU A 38 -4.02 -19.57 -6.26
CA GLU A 38 -4.73 -20.72 -6.83
C GLU A 38 -6.18 -20.78 -6.33
N ALA A 39 -6.41 -20.52 -5.04
CA ALA A 39 -7.74 -20.45 -4.46
C ALA A 39 -8.60 -19.37 -5.13
N ILE A 40 -8.08 -18.13 -5.29
CA ILE A 40 -8.78 -17.03 -5.95
C ILE A 40 -9.14 -17.39 -7.41
N LEU A 41 -8.20 -17.97 -8.16
CA LEU A 41 -8.44 -18.36 -9.55
C LEU A 41 -9.48 -19.49 -9.65
N THR A 42 -9.49 -20.42 -8.71
CA THR A 42 -10.48 -21.50 -8.64
C THR A 42 -11.89 -20.95 -8.39
N LEU A 43 -12.02 -19.98 -7.48
CA LEU A 43 -13.28 -19.27 -7.26
C LEU A 43 -13.76 -18.56 -8.54
N LYS A 44 -12.89 -17.82 -9.21
CA LYS A 44 -13.21 -17.16 -10.50
C LYS A 44 -13.67 -18.16 -11.57
N LYS A 45 -12.98 -19.31 -11.70
CA LYS A 45 -13.38 -20.39 -12.64
C LYS A 45 -14.75 -20.98 -12.32
N GLY A 46 -15.12 -20.99 -11.04
CA GLY A 46 -16.43 -21.44 -10.56
C GLY A 46 -17.54 -20.38 -10.63
N ASP A 47 -17.34 -19.28 -11.37
CA ASP A 47 -18.27 -18.15 -11.48
C ASP A 47 -18.58 -17.47 -10.13
N ILE A 48 -17.64 -17.55 -9.18
CA ILE A 48 -17.68 -16.81 -7.92
C ILE A 48 -16.84 -15.57 -8.09
N ARG A 49 -17.39 -14.41 -7.72
CA ARG A 49 -16.67 -13.13 -7.72
C ARG A 49 -15.99 -12.87 -6.36
N PRO A 50 -14.68 -13.17 -6.21
CA PRO A 50 -13.95 -12.80 -4.99
C PRO A 50 -13.80 -11.28 -4.90
N VAL A 51 -13.90 -10.75 -3.68
CA VAL A 51 -13.73 -9.32 -3.37
C VAL A 51 -12.84 -9.20 -2.13
N MET A 52 -11.92 -8.23 -2.13
CA MET A 52 -11.11 -7.90 -0.96
C MET A 52 -11.63 -6.65 -0.27
N ILE A 53 -11.80 -6.75 1.05
CA ILE A 53 -12.13 -5.63 1.94
C ILE A 53 -10.99 -5.55 2.97
N THR A 54 -10.28 -4.43 3.03
CA THR A 54 -9.13 -4.25 3.93
C THR A 54 -9.14 -2.88 4.58
N GLY A 55 -8.59 -2.75 5.78
CA GLY A 55 -8.35 -1.47 6.45
C GLY A 55 -6.90 -0.96 6.32
N ASP A 56 -6.08 -1.65 5.53
CA ASP A 56 -4.69 -1.30 5.29
C ASP A 56 -4.56 -0.16 4.26
N ASN A 57 -3.35 0.38 4.09
CA ASN A 57 -3.08 1.37 3.07
C ASN A 57 -3.50 0.89 1.67
N ALA A 58 -4.10 1.79 0.90
CA ALA A 58 -4.62 1.49 -0.43
C ALA A 58 -3.58 0.86 -1.39
N MET A 59 -2.34 1.33 -1.34
CA MET A 59 -1.25 0.82 -2.19
C MET A 59 -0.85 -0.60 -1.77
N THR A 60 -0.85 -0.89 -0.47
CA THR A 60 -0.59 -2.24 0.04
C THR A 60 -1.70 -3.20 -0.36
N GLY A 61 -2.97 -2.78 -0.21
CA GLY A 61 -4.13 -3.56 -0.66
C GLY A 61 -4.07 -3.87 -2.15
N TYR A 62 -3.75 -2.88 -2.98
CA TYR A 62 -3.55 -3.06 -4.42
C TYR A 62 -2.44 -4.06 -4.74
N TYR A 63 -1.29 -3.96 -4.05
CA TYR A 63 -0.16 -4.85 -4.25
C TYR A 63 -0.53 -6.32 -3.97
N ILE A 64 -1.20 -6.58 -2.84
CA ILE A 64 -1.65 -7.93 -2.47
C ILE A 64 -2.75 -8.44 -3.41
N ALA A 65 -3.70 -7.59 -3.78
CA ALA A 65 -4.78 -7.94 -4.71
C ALA A 65 -4.26 -8.35 -6.09
N ARG A 66 -3.24 -7.66 -6.63
CA ARG A 66 -2.57 -8.06 -7.87
C ARG A 66 -1.78 -9.35 -7.72
N ALA A 67 -0.97 -9.48 -6.66
CA ALA A 67 -0.19 -10.69 -6.42
C ALA A 67 -1.07 -11.95 -6.32
N GLY A 68 -2.21 -11.83 -5.62
CA GLY A 68 -3.20 -12.89 -5.46
C GLY A 68 -4.05 -13.19 -6.70
N GLY A 69 -3.94 -12.43 -7.79
CA GLY A 69 -4.78 -12.62 -8.98
C GLY A 69 -6.24 -12.21 -8.78
N LEU A 70 -6.51 -11.40 -7.75
CA LEU A 70 -7.82 -10.78 -7.55
C LEU A 70 -8.06 -9.71 -8.61
N VAL A 71 -7.04 -8.88 -8.83
CA VAL A 71 -7.03 -7.79 -9.81
C VAL A 71 -6.14 -8.21 -11.00
N ASP A 72 -6.71 -8.16 -12.20
CA ASP A 72 -6.02 -8.57 -13.43
C ASP A 72 -4.98 -7.53 -13.88
N GLU A 73 -4.03 -7.96 -14.72
CA GLU A 73 -3.07 -7.06 -15.33
C GLU A 73 -3.77 -6.07 -16.27
N GLY A 74 -3.63 -4.77 -16.00
CA GLY A 74 -4.33 -3.71 -16.74
C GLY A 74 -5.71 -3.31 -16.19
N ALA A 75 -6.14 -3.90 -15.07
CA ALA A 75 -7.41 -3.53 -14.43
C ALA A 75 -7.43 -2.06 -13.95
N GLN A 76 -8.62 -1.44 -14.02
CA GLN A 76 -8.82 -0.07 -13.53
C GLN A 76 -8.74 0.00 -12.01
N ILE A 77 -7.99 0.96 -11.48
CA ILE A 77 -8.00 1.27 -10.05
C ILE A 77 -8.52 2.68 -9.81
N ILE A 78 -9.54 2.80 -8.97
CA ILE A 78 -10.10 4.07 -8.53
C ILE A 78 -9.72 4.25 -7.07
N LEU A 79 -8.95 5.30 -6.78
CA LEU A 79 -8.71 5.72 -5.41
C LEU A 79 -9.71 6.84 -5.08
N GLY A 80 -10.69 6.50 -4.24
CA GLY A 80 -11.64 7.44 -3.66
C GLY A 80 -11.15 7.91 -2.30
N ASP A 81 -11.13 9.22 -2.09
CA ASP A 81 -10.95 9.84 -0.78
C ASP A 81 -12.29 10.42 -0.34
N ARG A 82 -12.63 10.23 0.93
CA ARG A 82 -13.88 10.71 1.51
C ARG A 82 -13.57 11.83 2.49
N ASP A 83 -14.01 13.03 2.15
CA ASP A 83 -13.89 14.16 3.08
C ASP A 83 -14.82 13.96 4.29
N ARG A 84 -14.53 14.63 5.41
CA ARG A 84 -15.34 14.66 6.64
C ARG A 84 -16.79 15.10 6.39
N ARG A 85 -17.04 15.83 5.30
CA ARG A 85 -18.38 16.22 4.83
C ARG A 85 -19.17 15.06 4.18
N LYS A 86 -18.57 13.87 4.08
CA LYS A 86 -19.09 12.66 3.43
C LYS A 86 -19.15 12.72 1.90
N ASP A 87 -18.62 13.77 1.28
CA ASP A 87 -18.47 13.88 -0.16
C ASP A 87 -17.27 13.07 -0.66
N TRP A 88 -17.43 12.47 -1.83
CA TRP A 88 -16.37 11.69 -2.48
C TRP A 88 -15.54 12.57 -3.41
N ARG A 89 -14.22 12.47 -3.27
CA ARG A 89 -13.25 13.00 -4.23
C ARG A 89 -12.47 11.84 -4.82
N TYR A 90 -12.49 11.71 -6.14
CA TYR A 90 -11.79 10.63 -6.83
C TYR A 90 -10.51 11.17 -7.47
N ARG A 91 -9.39 10.48 -7.31
CA ARG A 91 -8.23 10.63 -8.19
C ARG A 91 -8.17 9.44 -9.16
N ARG A 92 -8.06 9.75 -10.45
CA ARG A 92 -7.94 8.77 -11.51
C ARG A 92 -6.49 8.29 -11.57
N LEU A 93 -6.27 6.99 -11.39
CA LEU A 93 -4.95 6.37 -11.55
C LEU A 93 -4.78 5.70 -12.93
N GLU A 94 -5.86 5.31 -13.63
CA GLU A 94 -6.05 5.07 -15.10
C GLU A 94 -7.46 4.41 -15.32
N ILE A 95 -7.93 4.08 -16.55
CA ILE A 95 -9.36 3.75 -16.89
C ILE A 95 -9.62 2.32 -17.45
N CYS A 96 -10.66 1.59 -16.97
CA CYS A 96 -11.45 0.48 -17.56
C CYS A 96 -12.83 0.27 -16.84
N ARG A 97 -13.85 -0.22 -17.54
CA ARG A 97 -15.30 -0.02 -17.29
C ARG A 97 -16.03 -0.90 -16.25
N ASP A 98 -15.39 -1.85 -15.58
CA ASP A 98 -16.11 -2.80 -14.70
C ASP A 98 -15.74 -2.67 -13.21
N THR A 99 -16.70 -3.00 -12.34
CA THR A 99 -16.76 -2.72 -10.89
C THR A 99 -15.52 -3.12 -10.09
N ALA A 100 -15.13 -2.29 -9.10
CA ALA A 100 -13.95 -2.53 -8.26
C ALA A 100 -14.02 -3.84 -7.45
N ASP A 101 -12.98 -4.67 -7.56
CA ASP A 101 -12.83 -5.93 -6.80
C ASP A 101 -12.00 -5.76 -5.50
N LEU A 102 -11.56 -4.53 -5.22
CA LEU A 102 -10.82 -4.13 -4.03
C LEU A 102 -11.49 -2.91 -3.38
N PHE A 103 -11.80 -3.03 -2.09
CA PHE A 103 -12.32 -1.97 -1.24
C PHE A 103 -11.38 -1.77 -0.06
N ILE A 104 -11.05 -0.49 0.18
CA ILE A 104 -10.24 -0.02 1.32
C ILE A 104 -11.13 0.90 2.17
#